data_AF-A0A2T0LPN4-F1
#
_entry.id   AF-A0A2T0LPN4-F1
#
_cell.length_a   1.000
_cell.length_b   1.000
_cell.length_c   1.000
_cell.angle_alpha   90.00
_cell.angle_beta   90.00
_cell.angle_gamma   90.00
#
_symmetry.space_group_name_H-M   'P 1'
#
loop_
_entity.id
_entity.type
_entity.pdbx_description
1 polymer ?
#
loop_
_entity_poly.entity_id
_entity_poly.type
_entity_poly.pdbx_seq_one_letter_code
_entity_poly.pdbx_strand_id
1 'polypeptide(L)'
;MHTALALAIRAPSVHNSQPWRWRVGDRTAHLDAEQSLRLPSTDPDGRDLLLSCGAALHHLRIGFAALGWRATVHRLPNPAEPDHLAAVELVRHEPTIGEIALAAAIPRRRTDRRRYSS
;
A
#
# COMPACT_ATOMS: atom_id res chain seq x y z
N MET A 1 -1.25 8.16 -11.89
CA MET A 1 -2.14 7.78 -10.76
C MET A 1 -2.66 6.35 -10.90
N HIS A 2 -3.50 6.04 -11.90
CA HIS A 2 -4.17 4.73 -12.03
C HIS A 2 -3.21 3.53 -12.03
N THR A 3 -2.09 3.61 -12.77
CA THR A 3 -1.10 2.52 -12.81
C THR A 3 -0.47 2.24 -11.44
N ALA A 4 -0.15 3.27 -10.67
CA ALA A 4 0.41 3.10 -9.32
C ALA A 4 -0.62 2.48 -8.36
N LEU A 5 -1.90 2.86 -8.47
CA LEU A 5 -2.99 2.24 -7.71
C LEU A 5 -3.22 0.78 -8.10
N ALA A 6 -3.15 0.44 -9.39
CA ALA A 6 -3.24 -0.94 -9.86
C ALA A 6 -2.12 -1.82 -9.28
N LEU A 7 -0.93 -1.26 -9.01
CA LEU A 7 0.12 -1.94 -8.28
C LEU A 7 -0.15 -1.99 -6.78
N ALA A 8 -0.69 -0.92 -6.18
CA ALA A 8 -1.07 -0.85 -4.76
C ALA A 8 -2.03 -1.98 -4.36
N ILE A 9 -3.07 -2.23 -5.16
CA ILE A 9 -4.08 -3.27 -4.88
C ILE A 9 -3.55 -4.71 -5.01
N ARG A 10 -2.32 -4.90 -5.49
CA ARG A 10 -1.66 -6.22 -5.55
C ARG A 10 -0.91 -6.58 -4.25
N ALA A 11 -0.87 -5.65 -3.31
CA ALA A 11 -0.27 -5.88 -2.01
C ALA A 11 -0.92 -7.08 -1.30
N PRO A 12 -0.14 -7.89 -0.58
CA PRO A 12 -0.71 -8.90 0.29
C PRO A 12 -1.48 -8.23 1.43
N SER A 13 -2.54 -8.88 1.87
CA SER A 13 -3.30 -8.49 3.06
C SER A 13 -3.69 -9.73 3.86
N VAL A 14 -3.95 -9.53 5.15
CA VAL A 14 -4.47 -10.55 6.05
C VAL A 14 -5.73 -11.17 5.45
N HIS A 15 -5.75 -12.49 5.30
CA HIS A 15 -6.84 -13.23 4.63
C HIS A 15 -7.25 -12.70 3.24
N ASN A 16 -6.39 -11.93 2.57
CA ASN A 16 -6.71 -11.22 1.34
C ASN A 16 -7.92 -10.24 1.47
N SER A 17 -8.18 -9.74 2.67
CA SER A 17 -9.31 -8.84 2.98
C SER A 17 -9.19 -7.47 2.32
N GLN A 18 -7.97 -7.05 1.97
CA GLN A 18 -7.68 -5.76 1.32
C GLN A 18 -8.33 -4.57 2.06
N PRO A 19 -8.00 -4.35 3.34
CA PRO A 19 -8.74 -3.46 4.23
C PRO A 19 -8.35 -1.99 4.07
N TRP A 20 -8.15 -1.54 2.84
CA TRP A 20 -7.73 -0.19 2.50
C TRP A 20 -8.76 0.51 1.62
N ARG A 21 -8.93 1.81 1.86
CA ARG A 21 -9.71 2.72 1.02
C ARG A 21 -8.79 3.81 0.49
N TRP A 22 -8.84 4.04 -0.82
CA TRP A 22 -8.06 5.08 -1.48
C TRP A 22 -8.94 6.26 -1.87
N ARG A 23 -8.60 7.47 -1.42
CA ARG A 23 -9.13 8.72 -1.97
C ARG A 23 -8.05 9.37 -2.83
N VAL A 24 -8.39 9.71 -4.06
CA VAL A 24 -7.40 10.02 -5.09
C VAL A 24 -7.70 11.40 -5.68
N GLY A 25 -6.70 12.29 -5.65
CA GLY A 25 -6.72 13.56 -6.36
C GLY A 25 -5.72 13.57 -7.52
N ASP A 26 -5.52 14.72 -8.13
CA ASP A 26 -4.63 14.87 -9.29
C ASP A 26 -3.18 14.53 -8.96
N ARG A 27 -2.72 14.99 -7.79
CA ARG A 27 -1.33 14.83 -7.31
C ARG A 27 -1.22 14.31 -5.88
N THR A 28 -2.34 13.91 -5.31
CA THR A 28 -2.43 13.41 -3.95
C THR A 28 -3.14 12.07 -3.90
N ALA A 29 -2.77 11.24 -2.94
CA ALA A 29 -3.52 10.03 -2.61
C ALA A 29 -3.61 9.92 -1.09
N HIS A 30 -4.78 9.58 -0.59
CA HIS A 30 -5.03 9.34 0.82
C HIS A 30 -5.40 7.87 1.01
N LEU A 31 -4.82 7.28 2.05
CA LEU A 31 -5.06 5.91 2.46
C LEU A 31 -5.80 5.93 3.78
N ASP A 32 -6.99 5.35 3.78
CA ASP A 32 -7.78 5.12 4.97
C ASP A 32 -7.86 3.61 5.28
N ALA A 33 -7.88 3.25 6.56
CA ALA A 33 -8.20 1.92 7.05
C ALA A 33 -9.70 1.66 6.86
N GLU A 34 -10.06 0.55 6.24
CA GLU A 34 -11.45 0.13 6.12
C GLU A 34 -11.82 -0.78 7.31
N GLN A 35 -12.26 -0.16 8.42
CA GLN A 35 -12.54 -0.87 9.67
C GLN A 35 -13.67 -1.89 9.56
N SER A 36 -14.57 -1.74 8.59
CA SER A 36 -15.61 -2.75 8.32
C SER A 36 -15.04 -4.10 7.83
N LEU A 37 -13.79 -4.12 7.38
CA LEU A 37 -13.05 -5.31 6.94
C LEU A 37 -12.10 -5.87 8.00
N ARG A 38 -12.18 -5.37 9.24
CA ARG A 38 -11.44 -5.91 10.38
C ARG A 38 -11.92 -7.33 10.70
N LEU A 39 -11.00 -8.16 11.21
CA LEU A 39 -11.25 -9.56 11.56
C LEU A 39 -11.03 -9.79 13.07
N PRO A 40 -11.94 -9.38 13.97
CA PRO A 40 -11.68 -9.32 15.41
C PRO A 40 -11.24 -10.64 16.04
N SER A 41 -11.71 -11.77 15.52
CA SER A 41 -11.33 -13.10 16.01
C SER A 41 -9.87 -13.46 15.74
N THR A 42 -9.27 -12.91 14.68
CA THR A 42 -7.90 -13.24 14.25
C THR A 42 -6.94 -12.07 14.47
N ASP A 43 -7.44 -10.83 14.41
CA ASP A 43 -6.72 -9.58 14.59
C ASP A 43 -7.42 -8.68 15.63
N PRO A 44 -7.42 -9.08 16.92
CA PRO A 44 -8.13 -8.38 17.99
C PRO A 44 -7.57 -6.99 18.30
N ASP A 45 -6.35 -6.68 17.83
CA ASP A 45 -5.67 -5.39 18.00
C ASP A 45 -5.67 -4.55 16.70
N GLY A 46 -6.11 -5.10 15.57
CA GLY A 46 -6.08 -4.39 14.28
C GLY A 46 -4.68 -4.26 13.66
N ARG A 47 -3.69 -5.00 14.16
CA ARG A 47 -2.29 -4.91 13.72
C ARG A 47 -2.14 -5.47 12.31
N ASP A 48 -2.77 -6.59 12.01
CA ASP A 48 -2.69 -7.22 10.69
C ASP A 48 -3.41 -6.38 9.63
N LEU A 49 -4.50 -5.71 10.01
CA LEU A 49 -5.16 -4.70 9.18
C LEU A 49 -4.20 -3.56 8.85
N LEU A 50 -3.53 -2.98 9.85
CA LEU A 50 -2.59 -1.86 9.65
C LEU A 50 -1.38 -2.29 8.81
N LEU A 51 -0.84 -3.50 9.05
CA LEU A 51 0.25 -4.07 8.25
C LEU A 51 -0.16 -4.26 6.79
N SER A 52 -1.39 -4.73 6.55
CA SER A 52 -1.96 -4.85 5.21
C SER A 52 -2.01 -3.49 4.50
N CYS A 53 -2.52 -2.46 5.17
CA CYS A 53 -2.54 -1.10 4.65
C CYS A 53 -1.13 -0.57 4.37
N GLY A 54 -0.17 -0.82 5.26
CA GLY A 54 1.23 -0.48 5.07
C GLY A 54 1.85 -1.15 3.84
N ALA A 55 1.49 -2.41 3.56
CA ALA A 55 1.93 -3.11 2.36
C ALA A 55 1.35 -2.49 1.08
N ALA A 56 0.09 -2.09 1.08
CA ALA A 56 -0.56 -1.38 -0.02
C ALA A 56 0.08 0.01 -0.25
N LEU A 57 0.35 0.75 0.82
CA LEU A 57 1.07 2.03 0.76
C LEU A 57 2.47 1.87 0.17
N HIS A 58 3.19 0.82 0.55
CA HIS A 58 4.49 0.51 -0.04
C HIS A 58 4.39 0.22 -1.55
N HIS A 59 3.43 -0.61 -1.95
CA HIS A 59 3.21 -0.90 -3.37
C HIS A 59 2.87 0.36 -4.18
N LEU A 60 2.04 1.25 -3.61
CA LEU A 60 1.73 2.54 -4.22
C LEU A 60 3.01 3.38 -4.42
N ARG A 61 3.86 3.51 -3.38
CA ARG A 61 5.11 4.28 -3.44
C ARG A 61 6.06 3.75 -4.52
N ILE A 62 6.24 2.44 -4.59
CA ILE A 62 7.07 1.79 -5.62
C ILE A 62 6.48 2.00 -7.01
N GLY A 63 5.16 1.88 -7.16
CA GLY A 63 4.47 2.14 -8.41
C GLY A 63 4.66 3.58 -8.91
N PHE A 64 4.63 4.57 -8.01
CA PHE A 64 4.95 5.95 -8.36
C PHE A 64 6.42 6.15 -8.72
N ALA A 65 7.32 5.57 -7.94
CA ALA A 65 8.75 5.69 -8.16
C ALA A 65 9.14 5.22 -9.56
N ALA A 66 8.65 4.06 -9.99
CA ALA A 66 8.86 3.54 -11.34
C ALA A 66 8.25 4.40 -12.46
N LEU A 67 7.29 5.28 -12.14
CA LEU A 67 6.65 6.22 -13.07
C LEU A 67 7.29 7.63 -13.04
N GLY A 68 8.43 7.79 -12.36
CA GLY A 68 9.15 9.06 -12.27
C GLY A 68 8.59 10.02 -11.21
N TRP A 69 7.95 9.48 -10.17
CA TRP A 69 7.39 10.25 -9.06
C TRP A 69 7.86 9.70 -7.71
N ARG A 70 8.38 10.58 -6.85
CA ARG A 70 8.63 10.26 -5.44
C ARG A 70 7.38 10.61 -4.64
N ALA A 71 6.93 9.65 -3.84
CA ALA A 71 5.82 9.80 -2.92
C ALA A 71 6.33 10.24 -1.54
N THR A 72 6.09 11.49 -1.17
CA THR A 72 6.24 11.99 0.20
C THR A 72 5.04 11.52 1.01
N VAL A 73 5.27 10.85 2.13
CA VAL A 73 4.22 10.21 2.92
C VAL A 73 4.12 10.84 4.30
N HIS A 74 2.97 11.44 4.58
CA HIS A 74 2.59 11.93 5.89
C HIS A 74 1.71 10.86 6.55
N ARG A 75 2.21 10.24 7.62
CA ARG A 75 1.50 9.17 8.34
C ARG A 75 0.63 9.77 9.44
N LEU A 76 -0.58 9.25 9.59
CA LEU A 76 -1.57 9.72 10.57
C LEU A 76 -1.67 11.26 10.56
N PRO A 77 -1.93 11.87 9.39
CA PRO A 77 -1.84 13.32 9.21
C PRO A 77 -2.87 14.10 10.03
N ASN A 78 -3.96 13.44 10.46
CA ASN A 78 -5.01 14.06 11.25
C ASN A 78 -5.35 13.19 12.48
N PRO A 79 -5.00 13.64 13.71
CA PRO A 79 -5.32 12.91 14.94
C PRO A 79 -6.82 12.72 15.20
N ALA A 80 -7.69 13.55 14.60
CA ALA A 80 -9.13 13.41 14.71
C ALA A 80 -9.73 12.35 13.76
N GLU A 81 -8.94 11.87 12.80
CA GLU A 81 -9.29 10.83 11.83
C GLU A 81 -8.32 9.65 11.96
N PRO A 82 -8.45 8.81 13.01
CA PRO A 82 -7.49 7.74 13.27
C PRO A 82 -7.40 6.69 12.15
N ASP A 83 -8.45 6.55 11.37
CA ASP A 83 -8.47 5.66 10.19
C ASP A 83 -7.76 6.27 8.99
N HIS A 84 -7.48 7.57 8.96
CA HIS A 84 -6.71 8.22 7.90
C HIS A 84 -5.22 7.92 8.12
N LEU A 85 -4.76 6.82 7.54
CA LEU A 85 -3.42 6.27 7.80
C LEU A 85 -2.31 7.06 7.11
N ALA A 86 -2.54 7.55 5.90
CA ALA A 86 -1.53 8.32 5.18
C ALA A 86 -2.11 9.32 4.17
N ALA A 87 -1.46 10.48 4.08
CA ALA A 87 -1.55 11.37 2.93
C ALA A 87 -0.25 11.30 2.11
N VAL A 88 -0.39 11.23 0.80
CA VAL A 88 0.72 11.07 -0.15
C VAL A 88 0.75 12.26 -1.10
N GLU A 89 1.91 12.90 -1.19
CA GLU A 89 2.18 13.98 -2.14
C GLU A 89 3.24 13.55 -3.17
N LEU A 90 3.04 13.94 -4.42
CA LEU A 90 3.90 13.52 -5.53
C LEU A 90 4.83 14.65 -5.99
N VAL A 91 6.13 14.36 -5.98
CA VAL A 91 7.18 15.22 -6.55
C VAL A 91 7.92 14.48 -7.66
N ARG A 92 8.43 15.21 -8.66
CA ARG A 92 9.21 14.60 -9.75
C ARG A 92 10.46 13.91 -9.20
N HIS A 93 10.81 12.77 -9.80
CA HIS A 93 11.89 11.89 -9.37
C HIS A 93 12.41 11.08 -10.56
N GLU A 94 13.71 10.78 -10.58
CA GLU A 94 14.28 9.86 -11.55
C GLU A 94 14.30 8.45 -10.95
N PRO A 95 13.63 7.45 -11.56
CA PRO A 95 13.55 6.10 -10.99
C PRO A 95 14.93 5.45 -10.86
N THR A 96 15.19 4.82 -9.73
CA THR A 96 16.36 3.95 -9.56
C THR A 96 16.11 2.57 -10.17
N ILE A 97 17.18 1.84 -10.51
CA ILE A 97 17.10 0.45 -10.98
C ILE A 97 16.35 -0.44 -9.97
N GLY A 98 16.57 -0.20 -8.67
CA GLY A 98 15.89 -0.94 -7.60
C GLY A 98 14.38 -0.71 -7.58
N GLU A 99 13.92 0.53 -7.77
CA GLU A 99 12.50 0.86 -7.83
C GLU A 99 11.82 0.23 -9.06
N ILE A 100 12.48 0.24 -10.22
CA ILE A 100 12.01 -0.43 -11.43
C ILE A 100 11.90 -1.94 -11.19
N ALA A 101 12.92 -2.57 -10.61
CA ALA A 101 12.93 -3.99 -10.32
C ALA A 101 11.84 -4.39 -9.31
N LEU A 102 11.64 -3.60 -8.25
CA LEU A 102 10.57 -3.81 -7.28
C LEU A 102 9.18 -3.66 -7.92
N ALA A 103 8.97 -2.65 -8.76
CA ALA A 103 7.70 -2.46 -9.47
C ALA A 103 7.39 -3.64 -10.40
N ALA A 104 8.39 -4.18 -11.11
CA ALA A 104 8.25 -5.37 -11.94
C ALA A 104 7.96 -6.65 -11.13
N ALA A 105 8.40 -6.71 -9.87
CA ALA A 105 8.14 -7.84 -8.98
C ALA A 105 6.70 -7.89 -8.45
N ILE A 106 6.05 -6.74 -8.25
CA ILE A 106 4.67 -6.63 -7.73
C ILE A 106 3.67 -7.55 -8.45
N PRO A 107 3.50 -7.50 -9.79
CA PRO A 107 2.52 -8.33 -10.48
C PRO A 107 2.86 -9.83 -10.41
N ARG A 108 4.14 -10.17 -10.25
CA ARG A 108 4.68 -11.54 -10.23
C ARG A 108 4.66 -12.19 -8.85
N ARG A 109 4.51 -11.40 -7.78
CA ARG A 109 4.47 -11.90 -6.41
C ARG A 109 3.19 -12.70 -6.18
N ARG A 110 3.30 -13.85 -5.50
CA ARG A 110 2.19 -14.64 -5.00
C ARG A 110 2.57 -15.21 -3.64
N THR A 111 1.56 -15.44 -2.81
CA THR A 111 1.73 -16.24 -1.58
C THR A 111 1.68 -17.70 -1.99
N ASP A 112 2.80 -18.38 -1.90
CA ASP A 112 2.90 -19.82 -2.16
C ASP A 112 3.10 -20.52 -0.80
N ARG A 113 2.22 -21.49 -0.54
CA ARG A 113 2.10 -22.19 0.75
C ARG A 113 2.67 -23.60 0.69
N ARG A 114 3.32 -23.97 -0.42
CA ARG A 114 4.04 -25.23 -0.54
C ARG A 114 5.24 -25.23 0.41
N ARG A 115 5.73 -26.42 0.74
CA ARG A 115 6.99 -26.56 1.47
C ARG A 115 8.15 -26.14 0.58
N TYR A 116 9.07 -25.37 1.13
CA TYR A 116 10.31 -24.98 0.47
C TYR A 116 11.46 -25.85 0.97
N SER A 117 12.31 -26.30 0.06
CA SER A 117 13.63 -26.85 0.38
C SER A 117 14.66 -25.74 0.36
N SER A 118 15.58 -25.75 1.32
CA SER A 118 16.75 -24.87 1.34
C SER A 118 17.88 -25.40 0.46
#